data_AF-A0A444WXY5-F1
#
_entry.id   AF-A0A444WXY5-F1
#
_cell.length_a   1.000
_cell.length_b   1.000
_cell.length_c   1.000
_cell.angle_alpha   90.00
_cell.angle_beta   90.00
_cell.angle_gamma   90.00
#
_symmetry.space_group_name_H-M   'P 1'
#
loop_
_entity.id
_entity.type
_entity.pdbx_description
1 polymer ?
#
loop_
_entity_poly.entity_id
_entity_poly.type
_entity_poly.pdbx_seq_one_letter_code
_entity_poly.pdbx_strand_id
1 'polypeptide(L)'
;MAATRAIAIASNSTCSLIAKKPLTLNQKHFVVGGHHHALCFKTLKLSHSTSKRFYTCRAIYNPDLIVKEEGQPETLDYRVFFVDKSGKKVSPWHDIPLQLGDGAFNFIVEIPKESSAKMEVATDEAFTPIKQDTKKGKLRYYPYNINWNYGLLPQTWEDPSFANSEVEGAFGDNDPVDVVEIGDSRRKIGEVLRVKPLAALAMIDEGELDWKIVAISLDDPRASLVNDVNDVEKHFPGTLTAIRDWFRDYKIPDGKPANRFGLGNQAANKDYALKVIKETNESWSKLVKRSIPAGELSLV
;
A
#
# COMPACT_ATOMS: atom_id res chain seq x y z
N MET A 1 41.47 -11.14 -43.09
CA MET A 1 40.82 -10.17 -43.99
C MET A 1 40.23 -9.06 -43.15
N ALA A 2 40.82 -7.88 -43.22
CA ALA A 2 40.37 -6.68 -42.56
C ALA A 2 39.36 -5.95 -43.45
N ALA A 3 38.32 -5.37 -42.85
CA ALA A 3 37.50 -4.33 -43.48
C ALA A 3 36.97 -3.38 -42.41
N THR A 4 37.77 -2.34 -42.19
CA THR A 4 37.47 -1.07 -41.52
C THR A 4 36.52 -0.22 -42.38
N ARG A 5 35.59 0.53 -41.76
CA ARG A 5 35.02 1.83 -42.18
C ARG A 5 33.81 2.15 -41.28
N ALA A 6 33.46 3.37 -40.92
CA ALA A 6 34.11 4.67 -40.74
C ALA A 6 33.06 5.55 -40.02
N ILE A 7 33.55 6.49 -39.22
CA ILE A 7 32.79 7.45 -38.39
C ILE A 7 32.12 8.53 -39.27
N ALA A 8 30.95 9.02 -38.86
CA ALA A 8 30.49 10.38 -39.20
C ALA A 8 29.80 11.03 -37.97
N ILE A 9 30.46 12.08 -37.46
CA ILE A 9 29.96 13.02 -36.46
C ILE A 9 29.44 14.24 -37.24
N ALA A 10 28.26 14.74 -36.90
CA ALA A 10 27.80 16.06 -37.32
C ALA A 10 27.28 16.83 -36.12
N SER A 11 28.10 17.77 -35.67
CA SER A 11 27.78 18.87 -34.77
C SER A 11 27.02 19.96 -35.53
N ASN A 12 25.98 20.55 -34.93
CA ASN A 12 25.57 21.91 -35.26
C ASN A 12 25.20 22.66 -33.99
N SER A 13 26.05 23.62 -33.65
CA SER A 13 25.81 24.67 -32.65
C SER A 13 25.30 25.91 -33.38
N THR A 14 24.23 26.51 -32.91
CA THR A 14 23.95 27.94 -33.15
C THR A 14 23.55 28.60 -31.85
N CYS A 15 24.32 29.64 -31.53
CA CYS A 15 24.16 30.53 -30.39
C CYS A 15 23.48 31.81 -30.91
N SER A 16 22.53 32.37 -30.16
CA SER A 16 22.33 33.82 -30.16
C SER A 16 21.72 34.29 -28.83
N LEU A 17 22.34 35.35 -28.32
CA LEU A 17 22.07 36.09 -27.09
C LEU A 17 21.15 37.31 -27.39
N ILE A 18 20.80 38.02 -26.30
CA ILE A 18 20.31 39.43 -26.21
C ILE A 18 18.76 39.51 -26.07
N ALA A 19 18.11 40.22 -25.12
CA ALA A 19 18.50 41.26 -24.16
C ALA A 19 17.62 41.21 -22.88
N LYS A 20 18.16 41.77 -21.78
CA LYS A 20 17.43 42.27 -20.60
C LYS A 20 16.95 43.70 -20.83
N LYS A 21 15.75 44.08 -20.34
CA LYS A 21 15.55 45.12 -19.31
C LYS A 21 14.07 45.35 -18.93
N PRO A 22 13.78 45.84 -17.71
CA PRO A 22 12.45 45.99 -17.09
C PRO A 22 11.90 47.42 -17.17
N LEU A 23 10.63 47.65 -16.77
CA LEU A 23 9.95 48.91 -16.34
C LEU A 23 8.42 48.64 -16.40
N THR A 24 7.47 49.15 -15.62
CA THR A 24 7.35 49.96 -14.39
C THR A 24 5.88 49.92 -13.96
N LEU A 25 5.64 50.09 -12.66
CA LEU A 25 4.35 50.36 -12.03
C LEU A 25 3.75 51.69 -12.53
N ASN A 26 2.43 51.78 -12.71
CA ASN A 26 1.76 53.08 -12.73
C ASN A 26 0.36 53.02 -12.09
N GLN A 27 0.24 53.76 -11.00
CA GLN A 27 -0.98 54.13 -10.28
C GLN A 27 -1.61 55.33 -11.01
N LYS A 28 -2.93 55.35 -11.18
CA LYS A 28 -3.68 56.61 -11.34
C LYS A 28 -4.98 56.57 -10.55
N HIS A 29 -5.07 57.53 -9.63
CA HIS A 29 -6.27 58.03 -8.98
C HIS A 29 -7.22 58.66 -9.99
N PHE A 30 -8.53 58.54 -9.73
CA PHE A 30 -9.53 59.53 -10.12
C PHE A 30 -10.46 59.77 -8.92
N VAL A 31 -10.76 61.05 -8.68
CA VAL A 31 -11.57 61.59 -7.57
C VAL A 31 -12.89 62.14 -8.16
N VAL A 32 -13.84 62.41 -7.24
CA VAL A 32 -15.10 63.18 -7.33
C VAL A 32 -16.32 62.25 -7.40
N GLY A 33 -17.32 62.31 -6.52
CA GLY A 33 -17.69 63.19 -5.40
C GLY A 33 -19.14 62.89 -5.00
N GLY A 34 -19.60 63.33 -3.82
CA GLY A 34 -21.03 63.42 -3.50
C GLY A 34 -21.47 62.73 -2.20
N HIS A 35 -21.85 63.55 -1.23
CA HIS A 35 -22.42 63.19 0.08
C HIS A 35 -23.73 62.42 -0.01
N HIS A 36 -23.98 61.50 0.95
CA HIS A 36 -25.21 61.46 1.76
C HIS A 36 -24.98 60.60 3.01
N HIS A 37 -25.31 61.16 4.18
CA HIS A 37 -25.34 60.50 5.47
C HIS A 37 -26.43 59.43 5.51
N ALA A 38 -26.08 58.20 5.86
CA ALA A 38 -27.00 57.21 6.41
C ALA A 38 -26.25 56.27 7.37
N LEU A 39 -26.57 56.37 8.66
CA LEU A 39 -26.19 55.42 9.69
C LEU A 39 -26.87 54.07 9.40
N CYS A 40 -26.08 53.07 8.99
CA CYS A 40 -26.56 51.70 8.84
C CYS A 40 -25.73 50.77 9.73
N PHE A 41 -26.38 50.22 10.75
CA PHE A 41 -25.84 49.17 11.62
C PHE A 41 -25.50 47.94 10.78
N LYS A 42 -24.21 47.62 10.64
CA LYS A 42 -23.76 46.33 10.11
C LYS A 42 -23.66 45.32 11.25
N THR A 43 -24.63 44.41 11.29
CA THR A 43 -24.61 43.20 12.13
C THR A 43 -23.46 42.32 11.67
N LEU A 44 -22.44 42.15 12.52
CA LEU A 44 -21.38 41.16 12.34
C LEU A 44 -22.01 39.76 12.46
N LYS A 45 -22.17 39.05 11.34
CA LYS A 45 -22.43 37.60 11.37
C LYS A 45 -21.13 36.89 11.74
N LEU A 46 -21.03 36.46 12.99
CA LEU A 46 -20.01 35.52 13.46
C LEU A 46 -20.26 34.16 12.77
N SER A 47 -19.47 33.81 11.76
CA SER A 47 -19.47 32.45 11.23
C SER A 47 -18.78 31.53 12.24
N HIS A 48 -19.59 30.76 12.97
CA HIS A 48 -19.08 29.63 13.74
C HIS A 48 -18.58 28.57 12.77
N SER A 49 -17.28 28.58 12.47
CA SER A 49 -16.60 27.42 11.91
C SER A 49 -16.54 26.36 13.01
N THR A 50 -17.48 25.43 12.98
CA THR A 50 -17.41 24.21 13.77
C THR A 50 -16.31 23.35 13.16
N SER A 51 -15.08 23.58 13.62
CA SER A 51 -13.97 22.65 13.43
C SER A 51 -14.42 21.31 14.02
N LYS A 52 -14.87 20.40 13.16
CA LYS A 52 -15.05 19.01 13.52
C LYS A 52 -13.66 18.48 13.85
N ARG A 53 -13.31 18.50 15.14
CA ARG A 53 -12.19 17.72 15.67
C ARG A 53 -12.48 16.27 15.30
N PHE A 54 -11.73 15.75 14.34
CA PHE A 54 -11.61 14.32 14.13
C PHE A 54 -10.92 13.77 15.39
N TYR A 55 -11.69 13.14 16.26
CA TYR A 55 -11.14 12.32 17.33
C TYR A 55 -10.53 11.08 16.67
N THR A 56 -9.28 11.21 16.19
CA THR A 56 -8.46 10.04 15.94
C THR A 56 -8.11 9.50 17.32
N CYS A 57 -8.67 8.34 17.67
CA CYS A 57 -8.20 7.59 18.81
C CYS A 57 -6.75 7.20 18.48
N ARG A 58 -5.78 8.03 18.87
CA ARG A 58 -4.38 7.63 18.96
C ARG A 58 -4.27 6.71 20.17
N ALA A 59 -4.85 5.51 20.06
CA ALA A 59 -4.41 4.42 20.90
C ALA A 59 -2.95 4.19 20.49
N ILE A 60 -2.02 4.46 21.40
CA ILE A 60 -0.65 3.93 21.30
C ILE A 60 -0.84 2.42 21.42
N TYR A 61 -1.12 1.78 20.28
CA TYR A 61 -1.22 0.34 20.21
C TYR A 61 0.19 -0.19 20.38
N ASN A 62 0.48 -0.59 21.62
CA ASN A 62 1.67 -1.33 21.97
C ASN A 62 1.29 -2.54 22.82
N PRO A 63 0.46 -3.47 22.30
CA PRO A 63 0.54 -4.82 22.82
C PRO A 63 1.89 -5.36 22.36
N ASP A 64 2.76 -5.74 23.30
CA ASP A 64 3.79 -6.71 22.96
C ASP A 64 3.02 -7.97 22.54
N LEU A 65 2.78 -8.10 21.24
CA LEU A 65 2.09 -9.22 20.64
C LEU A 65 3.02 -10.41 20.67
N ILE A 66 2.48 -11.53 21.10
CA ILE A 66 3.20 -12.80 21.14
C ILE A 66 2.57 -13.70 20.10
N VAL A 67 3.42 -14.23 19.23
CA VAL A 67 3.04 -15.27 18.29
C VAL A 67 2.95 -16.60 19.03
N LYS A 68 1.84 -17.32 18.86
CA LYS A 68 1.61 -18.65 19.39
C LYS A 68 1.29 -19.62 18.26
N GLU A 69 2.20 -20.56 18.05
CA GLU A 69 2.04 -21.62 17.06
C GLU A 69 1.22 -22.79 17.65
N GLU A 70 0.28 -23.30 16.87
CA GLU A 70 -0.49 -24.51 17.17
C GLU A 70 -0.40 -25.46 15.97
N GLY A 71 -0.31 -26.76 16.22
CA GLY A 71 0.04 -27.75 15.19
C GLY A 71 1.55 -27.88 14.96
N GLN A 72 1.95 -28.71 14.00
CA GLN A 72 3.35 -28.84 13.59
C GLN A 72 3.58 -28.05 12.30
N PRO A 73 4.72 -27.37 12.11
CA PRO A 73 5.03 -26.76 10.82
C PRO A 73 4.90 -27.78 9.67
N GLU A 74 4.49 -27.29 8.49
CA GLU A 74 4.26 -28.12 7.29
C GLU A 74 3.15 -29.19 7.46
N THR A 75 2.13 -28.91 8.28
CA THR A 75 0.90 -29.69 8.36
C THR A 75 -0.35 -28.85 8.09
N LEU A 76 -1.46 -29.50 7.72
CA LEU A 76 -2.72 -28.82 7.37
C LEU A 76 -3.38 -28.10 8.57
N ASP A 77 -3.11 -28.57 9.79
CA ASP A 77 -3.59 -28.02 11.05
C ASP A 77 -2.66 -26.96 11.66
N TYR A 78 -1.52 -26.65 11.01
CA TYR A 78 -0.62 -25.60 11.49
C TYR A 78 -1.29 -24.23 11.45
N ARG A 79 -1.25 -23.51 12.58
CA ARG A 79 -1.78 -22.17 12.74
C ARG A 79 -0.83 -21.31 13.55
N VAL A 80 -0.74 -20.04 13.16
CA VAL A 80 0.02 -19.02 13.87
C VAL A 80 -0.96 -17.98 14.41
N PHE A 81 -1.26 -18.08 15.71
CA PHE A 81 -2.15 -17.15 16.41
C PHE A 81 -1.36 -15.98 17.02
N PHE A 82 -2.07 -14.89 17.29
CA PHE A 82 -1.56 -13.74 18.02
C PHE A 82 -2.26 -13.65 19.37
N VAL A 83 -1.50 -13.36 20.42
CA VAL A 83 -2.03 -13.07 21.75
C VAL A 83 -1.40 -11.81 22.33
N ASP A 84 -2.15 -11.05 23.11
CA ASP A 84 -1.59 -9.97 23.91
C ASP A 84 -0.89 -10.52 25.18
N LYS A 85 -0.26 -9.63 25.97
CA LYS A 85 0.41 -10.00 27.23
C LYS A 85 -0.49 -10.69 28.25
N SER A 86 -1.81 -10.50 28.17
CA SER A 86 -2.78 -11.15 29.06
C SER A 86 -3.15 -12.56 28.58
N GLY A 87 -2.68 -12.97 27.40
CA GLY A 87 -3.04 -14.23 26.75
C GLY A 87 -4.35 -14.16 25.96
N LYS A 88 -4.96 -12.97 25.81
CA LYS A 88 -6.15 -12.80 25.00
C LYS A 88 -5.77 -12.91 23.52
N LYS A 89 -6.51 -13.72 22.76
CA LYS A 89 -6.36 -13.80 21.30
C LYS A 89 -6.63 -12.45 20.64
N VAL A 90 -5.82 -12.14 19.64
CA VAL A 90 -5.86 -10.92 18.82
C VAL A 90 -5.99 -11.39 17.38
N SER A 91 -6.99 -10.89 16.66
CA SER A 91 -7.05 -11.08 15.21
C SER A 91 -5.97 -10.23 14.54
N PRO A 92 -5.02 -10.80 13.78
CA PRO A 92 -4.05 -10.01 13.04
C PRO A 92 -4.74 -9.13 12.00
N TRP A 93 -5.87 -9.58 11.42
CA TRP A 93 -6.61 -8.77 10.46
C TRP A 93 -7.39 -7.63 11.13
N HIS A 94 -8.07 -7.87 12.25
CA HIS A 94 -9.06 -6.91 12.77
C HIS A 94 -8.60 -6.10 13.97
N ASP A 95 -7.81 -6.69 14.86
CA ASP A 95 -7.49 -6.10 16.16
C ASP A 95 -6.16 -5.33 16.16
N ILE A 96 -5.28 -5.58 15.19
CA ILE A 96 -4.05 -4.81 14.98
C ILE A 96 -4.41 -3.52 14.22
N PRO A 97 -4.17 -2.33 14.77
CA PRO A 97 -4.49 -1.08 14.10
C PRO A 97 -3.68 -0.89 12.82
N LEU A 98 -4.33 -0.44 11.76
CA LEU A 98 -3.66 -0.11 10.50
C LEU A 98 -2.62 0.99 10.67
N GLN A 99 -3.01 2.12 11.28
CA GLN A 99 -2.18 3.33 11.34
C GLN A 99 -1.63 3.56 12.75
N LEU A 100 -0.33 3.88 12.83
CA LEU A 100 0.37 4.20 14.08
C LEU A 100 0.51 5.71 14.32
N GLY A 101 0.22 6.52 13.30
CA GLY A 101 0.54 7.94 13.25
C GLY A 101 1.81 8.23 12.44
N ASP A 102 2.05 9.51 12.14
CA ASP A 102 3.25 10.02 11.45
C ASP A 102 3.55 9.35 10.09
N GLY A 103 2.51 8.85 9.41
CA GLY A 103 2.61 8.18 8.12
C GLY A 103 3.12 6.73 8.20
N ALA A 104 3.19 6.15 9.39
CA ALA A 104 3.58 4.76 9.63
C ALA A 104 2.37 3.83 9.76
N PHE A 105 2.53 2.62 9.25
CA PHE A 105 1.52 1.57 9.23
C PHE A 105 2.06 0.31 9.90
N ASN A 106 1.17 -0.49 10.48
CA ASN A 106 1.51 -1.86 10.85
C ASN A 106 1.45 -2.73 9.59
N PHE A 107 2.44 -3.60 9.44
CA PHE A 107 2.52 -4.64 8.42
C PHE A 107 2.73 -5.97 9.13
N ILE A 108 1.94 -6.99 8.79
CA ILE A 108 2.06 -8.33 9.36
C ILE A 108 2.74 -9.22 8.34
N VAL A 109 3.87 -9.80 8.73
CA VAL A 109 4.63 -10.71 7.88
C VAL A 109 3.95 -12.07 7.87
N GLU A 110 3.56 -12.54 6.70
CA GLU A 110 2.99 -13.87 6.49
C GLU A 110 4.04 -14.81 5.91
N ILE A 111 4.78 -14.35 4.89
CA ILE A 111 5.77 -15.13 4.17
C ILE A 111 7.14 -14.45 4.31
N PRO A 112 8.08 -15.05 5.06
CA PRO A 112 9.45 -14.58 5.16
C PRO A 112 10.11 -14.48 3.78
N LYS A 113 10.92 -13.43 3.60
CA LYS A 113 11.84 -13.30 2.48
C LYS A 113 12.59 -14.60 2.22
N GLU A 114 12.76 -14.94 0.93
CA GLU A 114 13.44 -16.14 0.45
C GLU A 114 12.81 -17.45 0.93
N SER A 115 11.47 -17.49 1.06
CA SER A 115 10.72 -18.71 1.34
C SER A 115 9.59 -18.93 0.32
N SER A 116 9.00 -20.13 0.29
CA SER A 116 8.00 -20.52 -0.71
C SER A 116 6.69 -21.05 -0.13
N ALA A 117 6.59 -21.31 1.17
CA ALA A 117 5.32 -21.70 1.79
C ALA A 117 4.33 -20.54 1.63
N LYS A 118 3.21 -20.76 0.93
CA LYS A 118 2.18 -19.73 0.77
C LYS A 118 1.38 -19.65 2.06
N MET A 119 1.88 -18.85 2.99
CA MET A 119 1.21 -18.52 4.24
C MET A 119 0.32 -17.31 4.02
N GLU A 120 -0.85 -17.32 4.65
CA GLU A 120 -1.84 -16.25 4.56
C GLU A 120 -2.70 -16.22 5.82
N VAL A 121 -3.26 -15.07 6.12
CA VAL A 121 -4.28 -14.93 7.14
C VAL A 121 -5.51 -15.74 6.74
N ALA A 122 -6.00 -16.55 7.68
CA ALA A 122 -7.22 -17.32 7.50
C ALA A 122 -8.44 -16.40 7.68
N THR A 123 -8.86 -15.71 6.62
CA THR A 123 -9.98 -14.75 6.64
C THR A 123 -11.31 -15.39 7.04
N ASP A 124 -11.43 -16.71 6.92
CA ASP A 124 -12.59 -17.55 7.21
C ASP A 124 -12.57 -18.20 8.61
N GLU A 125 -11.48 -18.05 9.38
CA GLU A 125 -11.32 -18.68 10.70
C GLU A 125 -11.39 -17.65 11.85
N ALA A 126 -11.92 -18.09 13.00
CA ALA A 126 -11.98 -17.24 14.19
C ALA A 126 -10.57 -16.81 14.67
N PHE A 127 -10.45 -15.52 14.99
CA PHE A 127 -9.20 -14.82 15.30
C PHE A 127 -8.19 -14.76 14.15
N THR A 128 -8.63 -15.14 12.95
CA THR A 128 -7.90 -15.05 11.68
C THR A 128 -6.41 -15.39 11.79
N PRO A 129 -6.03 -16.58 12.29
CA PRO A 129 -4.62 -16.99 12.39
C PRO A 129 -3.97 -17.04 11.01
N ILE A 130 -2.63 -16.96 10.94
CA ILE A 130 -1.93 -17.28 9.70
C ILE A 130 -1.90 -18.80 9.52
N LYS A 131 -2.25 -19.28 8.33
CA LYS A 131 -2.21 -20.70 7.91
C LYS A 131 -1.53 -20.82 6.56
N GLN A 132 -1.13 -22.03 6.19
CA GLN A 132 -0.66 -22.29 4.84
C GLN A 132 -1.85 -22.55 3.92
N ASP A 133 -1.89 -21.87 2.77
CA ASP A 133 -2.87 -22.11 1.71
C ASP A 133 -2.81 -23.58 1.25
N THR A 134 -3.92 -24.10 0.75
CA THR A 134 -4.03 -25.46 0.25
C THR A 134 -4.56 -25.50 -1.19
N LYS A 135 -3.97 -26.39 -2.00
CA LYS A 135 -4.42 -26.65 -3.37
C LYS A 135 -4.62 -28.15 -3.54
N LYS A 136 -5.86 -28.55 -3.85
CA LYS A 136 -6.26 -29.97 -3.99
C LYS A 136 -5.93 -30.80 -2.74
N GLY A 137 -6.20 -30.24 -1.55
CA GLY A 137 -5.99 -30.90 -0.25
C GLY A 137 -4.52 -31.04 0.18
N LYS A 138 -3.60 -30.36 -0.50
CA LYS A 138 -2.17 -30.35 -0.17
C LYS A 138 -1.71 -28.93 0.13
N LEU A 139 -0.74 -28.79 1.03
CA LEU A 139 -0.08 -27.53 1.32
C LEU A 139 0.49 -26.90 0.04
N ARG A 140 0.22 -25.61 -0.16
CA ARG A 140 0.64 -24.87 -1.34
C ARG A 140 1.99 -24.20 -1.09
N TYR A 141 2.85 -24.35 -2.09
CA TYR A 141 4.12 -23.64 -2.18
C TYR A 141 4.13 -22.86 -3.48
N TYR A 142 4.73 -21.66 -3.46
CA TYR A 142 5.09 -20.98 -4.68
C TYR A 142 6.14 -21.81 -5.44
N PRO A 143 6.11 -21.80 -6.79
CA PRO A 143 7.10 -22.53 -7.58
C PRO A 143 8.50 -21.95 -7.49
N TYR A 144 8.62 -20.70 -7.01
CA TYR A 144 9.86 -20.01 -6.70
C TYR A 144 9.72 -19.32 -5.35
N ASN A 145 10.84 -19.07 -4.66
CA ASN A 145 10.80 -18.28 -3.42
C ASN A 145 10.34 -16.85 -3.73
N ILE A 146 9.58 -16.25 -2.80
CA ILE A 146 9.38 -14.81 -2.80
C ILE A 146 10.66 -14.12 -2.32
N ASN A 147 11.10 -13.06 -2.99
CA ASN A 147 12.38 -12.41 -2.69
C ASN A 147 12.30 -11.31 -1.63
N TRP A 148 11.11 -11.11 -1.03
CA TRP A 148 10.79 -10.05 -0.10
C TRP A 148 9.99 -10.61 1.07
N ASN A 149 9.94 -9.88 2.19
CA ASN A 149 8.96 -10.21 3.21
C ASN A 149 7.59 -9.81 2.67
N TYR A 150 6.63 -10.70 2.80
CA TYR A 150 5.30 -10.54 2.24
C TYR A 150 4.22 -10.80 3.28
N GLY A 151 3.10 -10.13 3.14
CA GLY A 151 1.95 -10.29 4.01
C GLY A 151 0.98 -9.14 3.80
N LEU A 152 0.36 -8.64 4.87
CA LEU A 152 -0.78 -7.73 4.74
C LEU A 152 -0.71 -6.45 5.59
N LEU A 153 -1.54 -5.48 5.20
CA LEU A 153 -1.96 -4.37 6.05
C LEU A 153 -3.23 -4.74 6.83
N PRO A 154 -3.22 -4.70 8.17
CA PRO A 154 -4.40 -5.05 8.94
C PRO A 154 -5.48 -3.98 8.76
N GLN A 155 -6.72 -4.34 9.07
CA GLN A 155 -7.88 -3.46 8.94
C GLN A 155 -8.05 -2.88 7.53
N THR A 156 -7.67 -3.63 6.50
CA THR A 156 -7.95 -3.32 5.10
C THR A 156 -8.72 -4.47 4.48
N TRP A 157 -9.49 -4.21 3.43
CA TRP A 157 -10.23 -5.23 2.72
C TRP A 157 -10.49 -4.78 1.27
N GLU A 158 -10.12 -5.63 0.33
CA GLU A 158 -10.37 -5.48 -1.10
C GLU A 158 -11.80 -5.95 -1.42
N ASP A 159 -12.76 -5.04 -1.26
CA ASP A 159 -14.18 -5.32 -1.41
C ASP A 159 -14.53 -5.87 -2.81
N PRO A 160 -15.02 -7.11 -2.92
CA PRO A 160 -15.34 -7.74 -4.20
C PRO A 160 -16.68 -7.25 -4.78
N SER A 161 -17.41 -6.37 -4.08
CA SER A 161 -18.75 -5.92 -4.51
C SER A 161 -18.73 -4.67 -5.40
N PHE A 162 -17.59 -3.98 -5.50
CA PHE A 162 -17.46 -2.77 -6.30
C PHE A 162 -16.28 -2.85 -7.28
N ALA A 163 -16.57 -2.63 -8.56
CA ALA A 163 -15.56 -2.53 -9.59
C ALA A 163 -14.72 -1.25 -9.44
N ASN A 164 -13.41 -1.39 -9.55
CA ASN A 164 -12.47 -0.27 -9.57
C ASN A 164 -12.46 0.41 -10.95
N SER A 165 -12.96 1.64 -11.03
CA SER A 165 -13.07 2.37 -12.29
C SER A 165 -11.74 2.83 -12.88
N GLU A 166 -10.68 2.89 -12.08
CA GLU A 166 -9.33 3.28 -12.53
C GLU A 166 -8.52 2.07 -13.03
N VAL A 167 -8.94 0.86 -12.66
CA VAL A 167 -8.22 -0.38 -12.97
C VAL A 167 -9.14 -1.37 -13.69
N GLU A 168 -9.45 -1.04 -14.94
CA GLU A 168 -10.18 -1.92 -15.89
C GLU A 168 -11.54 -2.45 -15.40
N GLY A 169 -12.15 -1.85 -14.38
CA GLY A 169 -13.38 -2.36 -13.78
C GLY A 169 -13.20 -3.67 -13.01
N ALA A 170 -11.98 -4.00 -12.59
CA ALA A 170 -11.70 -5.19 -11.79
C ALA A 170 -12.29 -5.06 -10.38
N PHE A 171 -12.75 -6.17 -9.82
CA PHE A 171 -13.31 -6.27 -8.46
C PHE A 171 -12.21 -6.72 -7.49
N GLY A 172 -12.27 -6.32 -6.22
CA GLY A 172 -11.30 -6.77 -5.22
C GLY A 172 -11.32 -8.30 -5.02
N ASP A 173 -10.20 -8.85 -4.57
CA ASP A 173 -9.99 -10.29 -4.33
C ASP A 173 -10.56 -10.82 -3.00
N ASN A 174 -11.28 -9.97 -2.26
CA ASN A 174 -11.92 -10.29 -0.98
C ASN A 174 -10.95 -10.48 0.20
N ASP A 175 -9.66 -10.16 0.04
CA ASP A 175 -8.63 -10.29 1.07
C ASP A 175 -8.17 -8.93 1.62
N PRO A 176 -7.33 -8.90 2.67
CA PRO A 176 -6.66 -7.68 3.12
C PRO A 176 -5.60 -7.24 2.10
N VAL A 177 -5.31 -5.95 2.03
CA VAL A 177 -4.33 -5.43 1.08
C VAL A 177 -2.94 -6.00 1.35
N ASP A 178 -2.33 -6.51 0.29
CA ASP A 178 -1.02 -7.11 0.31
C ASP A 178 0.13 -6.10 0.35
N VAL A 179 1.23 -6.51 0.98
CA VAL A 179 2.45 -5.72 1.14
C VAL A 179 3.66 -6.53 0.71
N VAL A 180 4.52 -5.88 -0.07
CA VAL A 180 5.86 -6.33 -0.40
C VAL A 180 6.85 -5.42 0.32
N GLU A 181 7.48 -5.93 1.39
CA GLU A 181 8.43 -5.17 2.20
C GLU A 181 9.86 -5.37 1.67
N ILE A 182 10.49 -4.28 1.22
CA ILE A 182 11.72 -4.31 0.43
C ILE A 182 13.01 -4.21 1.25
N GLY A 183 12.91 -4.24 2.58
CA GLY A 183 14.04 -4.19 3.49
C GLY A 183 15.02 -5.34 3.28
N ASP A 184 16.22 -5.15 3.84
CA ASP A 184 17.29 -6.13 3.67
C ASP A 184 17.04 -7.40 4.51
N SER A 185 16.58 -7.21 5.74
CA SER A 185 16.44 -8.28 6.74
C SER A 185 15.30 -9.25 6.41
N ARG A 186 15.58 -10.55 6.52
CA ARG A 186 14.54 -11.58 6.53
C ARG A 186 13.79 -11.55 7.86
N ARG A 187 12.47 -11.49 7.80
CA ARG A 187 11.56 -11.39 8.95
C ARG A 187 10.88 -12.72 9.25
N LYS A 188 10.19 -12.81 10.39
CA LYS A 188 9.53 -14.05 10.84
C LYS A 188 8.03 -14.02 10.54
N ILE A 189 7.42 -15.20 10.36
CA ILE A 189 5.96 -15.33 10.27
C ILE A 189 5.34 -14.75 11.53
N GLY A 190 4.32 -13.92 11.35
CA GLY A 190 3.60 -13.23 12.42
C GLY A 190 4.32 -12.01 13.02
N GLU A 191 5.49 -11.63 12.49
CA GLU A 191 6.16 -10.41 12.95
C GLU A 191 5.38 -9.17 12.50
N VAL A 192 5.17 -8.21 13.41
CA VAL A 192 4.48 -6.96 13.12
C VAL A 192 5.50 -5.83 13.01
N LEU A 193 5.62 -5.26 11.81
CA LEU A 193 6.59 -4.22 11.51
C LEU A 193 5.91 -2.85 11.38
N ARG A 194 6.66 -1.82 11.75
CA ARG A 194 6.33 -0.44 11.37
C ARG A 194 6.90 -0.18 9.99
N VAL A 195 6.05 0.10 9.01
CA VAL A 195 6.46 0.36 7.64
C VAL A 195 5.97 1.72 7.15
N LYS A 196 6.60 2.23 6.10
CA LYS A 196 6.05 3.32 5.28
C LYS A 196 5.80 2.83 3.84
N PRO A 197 4.62 3.12 3.26
CA PRO A 197 4.34 2.86 1.85
C PRO A 197 5.18 3.75 0.94
N LEU A 198 5.59 3.19 -0.20
CA LEU A 198 6.42 3.84 -1.21
C LEU A 198 5.76 3.84 -2.60
N ALA A 199 5.05 2.77 -2.94
CA ALA A 199 4.38 2.62 -4.23
C ALA A 199 3.23 1.59 -4.15
N ALA A 200 2.42 1.52 -5.20
CA ALA A 200 1.39 0.49 -5.37
C ALA A 200 1.46 -0.13 -6.77
N LEU A 201 1.30 -1.44 -6.86
CA LEU A 201 1.12 -2.16 -8.13
C LEU A 201 -0.30 -2.72 -8.18
N ALA A 202 -1.01 -2.44 -9.27
CA ALA A 202 -2.37 -2.94 -9.50
C ALA A 202 -2.30 -4.30 -10.21
N MET A 203 -2.09 -5.41 -9.49
CA MET A 203 -2.11 -6.72 -10.14
C MET A 203 -3.56 -7.11 -10.46
N ILE A 204 -3.75 -7.73 -11.63
CA ILE A 204 -4.99 -8.41 -11.99
C ILE A 204 -4.70 -9.91 -11.96
N ASP A 205 -5.13 -10.56 -10.87
CA ASP A 205 -4.95 -12.00 -10.64
C ASP A 205 -6.23 -12.75 -11.01
N GLU A 206 -6.21 -13.51 -12.09
CA GLU A 206 -7.37 -14.28 -12.57
C GLU A 206 -8.68 -13.47 -12.75
N GLY A 207 -8.58 -12.14 -12.90
CA GLY A 207 -9.71 -11.22 -13.09
C GLY A 207 -10.03 -10.35 -11.87
N GLU A 208 -9.44 -10.66 -10.73
CA GLU A 208 -9.56 -9.92 -9.47
C GLU A 208 -8.43 -8.89 -9.36
N LEU A 209 -8.76 -7.72 -8.82
CA LEU A 209 -7.81 -6.70 -8.44
C LEU A 209 -7.19 -7.12 -7.12
N ASP A 210 -5.86 -7.17 -7.13
CA ASP A 210 -5.04 -7.57 -6.00
C ASP A 210 -3.90 -6.53 -5.87
N TRP A 211 -4.04 -5.60 -4.94
CA TRP A 211 -3.08 -4.52 -4.76
C TRP A 211 -1.82 -5.00 -4.05
N LYS A 212 -0.66 -4.80 -4.67
CA LYS A 212 0.64 -4.98 -4.01
C LYS A 212 1.20 -3.63 -3.58
N ILE A 213 1.09 -3.31 -2.29
CA ILE A 213 1.74 -2.14 -1.70
C ILE A 213 3.22 -2.42 -1.51
N VAL A 214 4.08 -1.62 -2.13
CA VAL A 214 5.52 -1.67 -1.88
C VAL A 214 5.84 -0.77 -0.69
N ALA A 215 6.44 -1.34 0.34
CA ALA A 215 6.76 -0.64 1.58
C ALA A 215 8.16 -0.98 2.08
N ILE A 216 8.66 -0.20 3.03
CA ILE A 216 9.92 -0.50 3.73
C ILE A 216 9.73 -0.37 5.24
N SER A 217 10.34 -1.28 6.00
CA SER A 217 10.43 -1.19 7.45
C SER A 217 11.14 0.11 7.87
N LEU A 218 10.58 0.82 8.85
CA LEU A 218 11.20 2.02 9.41
C LEU A 218 12.50 1.74 10.16
N ASP A 219 12.73 0.49 10.54
CA ASP A 219 13.97 0.04 11.20
C ASP A 219 15.07 -0.32 10.18
N ASP A 220 14.75 -0.36 8.87
CA ASP A 220 15.77 -0.61 7.84
C ASP A 220 16.76 0.58 7.76
N PRO A 221 18.08 0.33 7.72
CA PRO A 221 19.08 1.40 7.64
C PRO A 221 18.90 2.35 6.44
N ARG A 222 18.30 1.87 5.34
CA ARG A 222 18.03 2.64 4.13
C ARG A 222 16.63 3.25 4.11
N ALA A 223 15.80 3.03 5.13
CA ALA A 223 14.45 3.59 5.18
C ALA A 223 14.45 5.11 4.96
N SER A 224 15.39 5.84 5.56
CA SER A 224 15.50 7.30 5.40
C SER A 224 15.77 7.77 3.95
N LEU A 225 16.33 6.90 3.10
CA LEU A 225 16.69 7.22 1.72
C LEU A 225 15.51 7.13 0.74
N VAL A 226 14.44 6.43 1.12
CA VAL A 226 13.30 6.17 0.22
C VAL A 226 12.01 6.74 0.76
N ASN A 227 11.38 7.67 0.03
CA ASN A 227 10.15 8.32 0.49
C ASN A 227 9.03 8.32 -0.56
N ASP A 228 9.33 7.92 -1.79
CA ASP A 228 8.38 7.77 -2.90
C ASP A 228 8.93 6.75 -3.91
N VAL A 229 8.12 6.40 -4.92
CA VAL A 229 8.41 5.40 -5.96
C VAL A 229 9.74 5.64 -6.69
N ASN A 230 10.09 6.90 -6.97
CA ASN A 230 11.33 7.24 -7.66
C ASN A 230 12.58 6.96 -6.81
N ASP A 231 12.48 7.09 -5.49
CA ASP A 231 13.60 6.79 -4.61
C ASP A 231 13.86 5.28 -4.54
N VAL A 232 12.82 4.46 -4.71
CA VAL A 232 12.97 2.99 -4.78
C VAL A 232 13.90 2.63 -5.94
N GLU A 233 13.64 3.08 -7.16
CA GLU A 233 14.52 2.77 -8.30
C GLU A 233 15.92 3.37 -8.16
N LYS A 234 16.05 4.49 -7.45
CA LYS A 234 17.35 5.11 -7.18
C LYS A 234 18.21 4.33 -6.19
N HIS A 235 17.60 3.79 -5.12
CA HIS A 235 18.30 3.17 -4.00
C HIS A 235 18.18 1.64 -3.95
N PHE A 236 17.26 1.07 -4.74
CA PHE A 236 16.94 -0.34 -4.91
C PHE A 236 16.69 -0.64 -6.40
N PRO A 237 17.66 -0.38 -7.29
CA PRO A 237 17.45 -0.39 -8.74
C PRO A 237 16.92 -1.74 -9.24
N GLY A 238 15.88 -1.68 -10.07
CA GLY A 238 15.22 -2.86 -10.65
C GLY A 238 14.23 -3.56 -9.71
N THR A 239 14.07 -3.11 -8.47
CA THR A 239 13.21 -3.80 -7.49
C THR A 239 11.74 -3.77 -7.89
N LEU A 240 11.21 -2.64 -8.37
CA LEU A 240 9.79 -2.59 -8.75
C LEU A 240 9.51 -3.48 -9.96
N THR A 241 10.47 -3.54 -10.89
CA THR A 241 10.41 -4.44 -12.06
C THR A 241 10.44 -5.90 -11.61
N ALA A 242 11.33 -6.26 -10.69
CA ALA A 242 11.44 -7.61 -10.16
C ALA A 242 10.16 -8.04 -9.42
N ILE A 243 9.56 -7.16 -8.61
CA ILE A 243 8.29 -7.43 -7.91
C ILE A 243 7.19 -7.70 -8.93
N ARG A 244 7.02 -6.79 -9.90
CA ARG A 244 6.02 -6.94 -10.96
C ARG A 244 6.22 -8.25 -11.73
N ASP A 245 7.44 -8.54 -12.16
CA ASP A 245 7.73 -9.73 -12.97
C ASP A 245 7.53 -11.04 -12.18
N TRP A 246 7.87 -11.06 -10.89
CA TRP A 246 7.59 -12.21 -10.02
C TRP A 246 6.09 -12.47 -9.97
N PHE A 247 5.28 -11.45 -9.65
CA PHE A 247 3.82 -11.56 -9.55
C PHE A 247 3.13 -11.78 -10.90
N ARG A 248 3.74 -11.34 -12.00
CA ARG A 248 3.30 -11.66 -13.36
C ARG A 248 3.42 -13.15 -13.63
N ASP A 249 4.55 -13.76 -13.25
CA ASP A 249 4.94 -15.08 -13.78
C ASP A 249 4.75 -16.23 -12.79
N TYR A 250 4.50 -15.98 -11.50
CA TYR A 250 4.54 -17.01 -10.46
C TYR A 250 3.53 -18.16 -10.65
N LYS A 251 2.41 -17.94 -11.34
CA LYS A 251 1.43 -19.00 -11.64
C LYS A 251 1.68 -19.73 -12.97
N ILE A 252 2.65 -19.29 -13.78
CA ILE A 252 2.97 -19.94 -15.07
C ILE A 252 3.37 -21.41 -14.90
N PRO A 253 4.21 -21.80 -13.92
CA PRO A 253 4.53 -23.21 -13.68
C PRO A 253 3.32 -24.07 -13.30
N ASP A 254 2.27 -23.46 -12.76
CA ASP A 254 0.99 -24.11 -12.46
C ASP A 254 0.08 -24.25 -13.70
N GLY A 255 0.56 -23.87 -14.89
CA GLY A 255 -0.18 -23.91 -16.16
C GLY A 255 -1.17 -22.76 -16.33
N LYS A 256 -1.08 -21.71 -15.52
CA LYS A 256 -1.90 -20.49 -15.65
C LYS A 256 -1.23 -19.48 -16.59
N PRO A 257 -2.00 -18.57 -17.23
CA PRO A 257 -1.42 -17.46 -17.94
C PRO A 257 -0.66 -16.53 -16.98
N ALA A 258 0.18 -15.67 -17.56
CA ALA A 258 0.82 -14.59 -16.83
C ALA A 258 -0.25 -13.60 -16.32
N ASN A 259 -0.13 -13.15 -15.07
CA ASN A 259 -0.99 -12.12 -14.51
C ASN A 259 -0.78 -10.78 -15.23
N ARG A 260 -1.77 -9.90 -15.19
CA ARG A 260 -1.68 -8.57 -15.80
C ARG A 260 -1.50 -7.51 -14.73
N PHE A 261 -1.12 -6.30 -15.14
CA PHE A 261 -1.08 -5.15 -14.25
C PHE A 261 -1.85 -3.98 -14.87
N GLY A 262 -2.67 -3.34 -14.04
CA GLY A 262 -3.32 -2.09 -14.39
C GLY A 262 -2.35 -0.91 -14.41
N LEU A 263 -2.91 0.30 -14.52
CA LEU A 263 -2.16 1.56 -14.46
C LEU A 263 -0.95 1.61 -15.42
N GLY A 264 -1.08 0.99 -16.59
CA GLY A 264 -0.02 0.94 -17.60
C GLY A 264 1.16 0.02 -17.25
N ASN A 265 0.96 -0.99 -16.38
CA ASN A 265 2.00 -1.90 -15.89
C ASN A 265 3.12 -1.20 -15.10
N GLN A 266 2.83 -0.06 -14.49
CA GLN A 266 3.76 0.75 -13.71
C GLN A 266 3.36 0.81 -12.24
N ALA A 267 4.36 0.97 -11.37
CA ALA A 267 4.12 1.26 -9.97
C ALA A 267 3.60 2.69 -9.83
N ALA A 268 2.43 2.84 -9.21
CA ALA A 268 1.90 4.13 -8.83
C ALA A 268 2.67 4.68 -7.62
N ASN A 269 2.71 6.01 -7.50
CA ASN A 269 3.48 6.69 -6.46
C ASN A 269 2.90 6.49 -5.05
N LYS A 270 3.61 7.01 -4.04
CA LYS A 270 3.19 6.92 -2.63
C LYS A 270 1.80 7.49 -2.37
N ASP A 271 1.43 8.61 -2.98
CA ASP A 271 0.12 9.23 -2.76
C ASP A 271 -1.00 8.31 -3.25
N TYR A 272 -0.79 7.63 -4.38
CA TYR A 272 -1.72 6.63 -4.88
C TYR A 272 -1.78 5.40 -3.97
N ALA A 273 -0.64 4.93 -3.46
CA ALA A 273 -0.60 3.85 -2.47
C ALA A 273 -1.40 4.22 -1.20
N LEU A 274 -1.24 5.44 -0.68
CA LEU A 274 -1.99 5.92 0.47
C LEU A 274 -3.50 6.02 0.19
N LYS A 275 -3.88 6.39 -1.05
CA LYS A 275 -5.28 6.36 -1.50
C LYS A 275 -5.84 4.94 -1.43
N VAL A 276 -5.15 3.96 -2.02
CA VAL A 276 -5.56 2.54 -2.00
C VAL A 276 -5.76 2.06 -0.56
N ILE A 277 -4.76 2.27 0.31
CA ILE A 277 -4.83 1.86 1.72
C ILE A 277 -6.01 2.50 2.46
N LYS A 278 -6.31 3.77 2.16
CA LYS A 278 -7.46 4.47 2.74
C LYS A 278 -8.77 3.89 2.26
N GLU A 279 -8.91 3.63 0.97
CA GLU A 279 -10.14 3.09 0.37
C GLU A 279 -10.43 1.68 0.90
N THR A 280 -9.42 0.81 0.99
CA THR A 280 -9.60 -0.55 1.51
C THR A 280 -9.79 -0.57 3.03
N ASN A 281 -9.24 0.39 3.78
CA ASN A 281 -9.60 0.58 5.19
C ASN A 281 -11.06 1.05 5.37
N GLU A 282 -11.56 1.91 4.49
CA GLU A 282 -12.97 2.31 4.49
C GLU A 282 -13.89 1.13 4.19
N SER A 283 -13.52 0.28 3.22
CA SER A 283 -14.21 -0.97 2.92
C SER A 283 -14.21 -1.93 4.11
N TRP A 284 -13.05 -2.20 4.71
CA TRP A 284 -12.96 -2.98 5.94
C TRP A 284 -13.82 -2.40 7.06
N SER A 285 -13.83 -1.07 7.24
CA SER A 285 -14.66 -0.44 8.27
C SER A 285 -16.15 -0.69 8.06
N LYS A 286 -16.63 -0.69 6.80
CA LYS A 286 -18.00 -1.05 6.46
C LYS A 286 -18.29 -2.52 6.72
N LEU A 287 -17.34 -3.41 6.39
CA LEU A 287 -17.40 -4.85 6.64
C LEU A 287 -17.57 -5.15 8.14
N VAL A 288 -16.68 -4.67 9.01
CA VAL A 288 -16.74 -4.95 10.45
C VAL A 288 -17.92 -4.28 11.15
N LYS A 289 -18.43 -3.16 10.61
CA LYS A 289 -19.69 -2.53 11.03
C LYS A 289 -20.94 -3.25 10.52
N ARG A 290 -20.77 -4.32 9.72
CA ARG A 290 -21.85 -5.08 9.08
C ARG A 290 -22.77 -4.22 8.22
N SER A 291 -22.21 -3.16 7.64
CA SER A 291 -22.88 -2.35 6.61
C SER A 291 -22.86 -3.05 5.26
N ILE A 292 -21.95 -4.01 5.08
CA ILE A 292 -21.83 -4.92 3.94
C ILE A 292 -21.86 -6.35 4.50
N PRO A 293 -22.53 -7.31 3.84
CA PRO A 293 -22.53 -8.71 4.25
C PRO A 293 -21.11 -9.29 4.28
N ALA A 294 -20.76 -10.01 5.35
CA ALA A 294 -19.44 -10.62 5.50
C ALA A 294 -19.25 -11.90 4.68
N GLY A 295 -20.33 -12.51 4.19
CA GLY A 295 -20.25 -13.82 3.54
C GLY A 295 -19.64 -14.86 4.48
N GLU A 296 -18.55 -15.47 4.04
CA GLU A 296 -17.80 -16.51 4.77
C GLU A 296 -16.70 -15.94 5.68
N LEU A 297 -16.47 -14.62 5.65
CA LEU A 297 -15.41 -13.98 6.42
C LEU A 297 -15.71 -14.02 7.93
N SER A 298 -14.72 -14.44 8.72
CA SER A 298 -14.73 -14.25 10.17
C SER A 298 -14.51 -12.78 10.47
N LEU A 299 -15.33 -12.21 11.35
CA LEU A 299 -15.19 -10.82 11.85
C LEU A 299 -14.76 -10.77 13.33
N VAL A 300 -14.30 -11.91 13.85
CA VAL A 300 -13.87 -12.12 15.25
C VAL A 300 -12.49 -12.77 15.27
#